data_AF-A0A812QVF5-F1
#
_entry.id   AF-A0A812QVF5-F1
#
_cell.length_a   1.000
_cell.length_b   1.000
_cell.length_c   1.000
_cell.angle_alpha   90.00
_cell.angle_beta   90.00
_cell.angle_gamma   90.00
#
_symmetry.space_group_name_H-M   'P 1'
#
loop_
_entity.id
_entity.type
_entity.pdbx_description
1 polymer ?
#
loop_
_entity_poly.entity_id
_entity_poly.type
_entity_poly.pdbx_seq_one_letter_code
_entity_poly.pdbx_strand_id
1 'polypeptide(L)'
;MAQTLGMEKVAWLNSRRARWGSMLDRNLRSRHRWSAWEVDTAWVEEEKRRQSSAESFVSTNDVLTSSFLTSGKFAYGVMSVNFRGRLCGLDKIHAGNYKGGVQFWPEEFASPAGIRCSLQPPSFRAGRSDVPGFLPSVRGRVGVVTNWATVCEELHLKDCQQKLHLPVLGDIQVNGAMIIFRPAPGKLGVVIGERRLFPRRPSVEVIRRIC
;
A
#
# COMPACT_ATOMS: atom_id res chain seq x y z
N MET A 1 3.41 2.67 19.68
CA MET A 1 2.90 2.26 18.35
C MET A 1 1.47 2.72 18.10
N ALA A 2 0.48 2.36 18.93
CA ALA A 2 -0.93 2.78 18.71
C ALA A 2 -1.13 4.31 18.74
N GLN A 3 -0.51 5.02 19.69
CA GLN A 3 -0.53 6.49 19.73
C GLN A 3 0.02 7.11 18.44
N THR A 4 1.09 6.53 17.90
CA THR A 4 1.76 6.97 16.67
C THR A 4 0.91 6.81 15.41
N LEU A 5 -0.01 5.83 15.42
CA LEU A 5 -0.89 5.48 14.29
C LEU A 5 -2.32 6.04 14.42
N GLY A 6 -2.63 6.71 15.54
CA GLY A 6 -4.00 7.11 15.90
C GLY A 6 -4.77 5.98 16.59
N MET A 7 -5.05 6.15 17.89
CA MET A 7 -5.65 5.10 18.72
C MET A 7 -7.03 4.67 18.24
N GLU A 8 -7.88 5.62 17.84
CA GLU A 8 -9.24 5.33 17.37
C GLU A 8 -9.22 4.46 16.11
N LYS A 9 -8.41 4.85 15.12
CA LYS A 9 -8.16 4.11 13.88
C LYS A 9 -7.64 2.69 14.16
N VAL A 10 -6.69 2.52 15.08
CA VAL A 10 -6.19 1.19 15.48
C VAL A 10 -7.28 0.36 16.18
N ALA A 11 -8.05 0.97 17.08
CA ALA A 11 -9.14 0.30 17.78
C ALA A 11 -10.25 -0.16 16.81
N TRP A 12 -10.60 0.68 15.83
CA TRP A 12 -11.57 0.34 14.80
C TRP A 12 -11.12 -0.83 13.93
N LEU A 13 -9.87 -0.85 13.47
CA LEU A 13 -9.35 -1.94 12.63
C LEU A 13 -9.44 -3.31 13.34
N ASN A 14 -9.30 -3.31 14.68
CA ASN A 14 -9.42 -4.52 15.52
C ASN A 14 -10.86 -4.80 16.01
N SER A 15 -11.80 -3.90 15.70
CA SER A 15 -13.18 -4.01 16.16
C SER A 15 -13.93 -5.17 15.51
N ARG A 16 -15.07 -5.55 16.11
CA ARG A 16 -16.00 -6.49 15.50
C ARG A 16 -16.53 -5.96 14.17
N ARG A 17 -16.72 -4.64 14.02
CA ARG A 17 -17.31 -4.04 12.80
C ARG A 17 -16.40 -4.26 11.58
N ALA A 18 -15.10 -3.96 11.71
CA ALA A 18 -14.12 -4.20 10.65
C ALA A 18 -13.99 -5.70 10.33
N ARG A 19 -13.98 -6.57 11.35
CA ARG A 19 -13.94 -8.02 11.17
C ARG A 19 -15.17 -8.57 10.44
N TRP A 20 -16.37 -8.10 10.77
CA TRP A 20 -17.60 -8.52 10.10
C TRP A 20 -17.60 -8.14 8.63
N GLY A 21 -17.19 -6.92 8.27
CA GLY A 21 -17.01 -6.53 6.87
C GLY A 21 -16.03 -7.43 6.12
N SER A 22 -14.85 -7.67 6.71
CA SER A 22 -13.81 -8.54 6.16
C SER A 22 -14.27 -10.00 6.00
N MET A 23 -15.03 -10.55 6.97
CA MET A 23 -15.59 -11.91 6.90
C MET A 23 -16.67 -12.05 5.83
N LEU A 24 -17.61 -11.10 5.76
CA LEU A 24 -18.64 -11.08 4.72
C LEU A 24 -18.00 -10.99 3.33
N ASP A 25 -16.98 -10.14 3.19
CA ASP A 25 -16.22 -10.03 1.96
C ASP A 25 -15.50 -11.32 1.57
N ARG A 26 -14.90 -12.03 2.54
CA ARG A 26 -14.23 -13.31 2.28
C ARG A 26 -15.18 -14.38 1.76
N ASN A 27 -16.38 -14.47 2.34
CA ASN A 27 -17.33 -15.54 2.04
C ASN A 27 -18.22 -15.23 0.83
N LEU A 28 -18.48 -13.96 0.52
CA LEU A 28 -19.41 -13.55 -0.54
C LEU A 28 -18.71 -13.06 -1.81
N ARG A 29 -17.42 -12.71 -1.77
CA ARG A 29 -16.70 -12.17 -2.93
C ARG A 29 -15.75 -13.18 -3.55
N SER A 30 -15.50 -13.00 -4.84
CA SER A 30 -14.50 -13.75 -5.59
C SER A 30 -13.11 -13.65 -4.95
N ARG A 31 -12.28 -14.67 -5.23
CA ARG A 31 -10.85 -14.65 -4.88
C ARG A 31 -10.15 -13.50 -5.60
N HIS A 32 -9.05 -13.03 -5.02
CA HIS A 32 -8.18 -12.06 -5.68
C HIS A 32 -7.70 -12.58 -7.03
N ARG A 33 -7.78 -11.73 -8.05
CA ARG A 33 -7.03 -11.92 -9.29
C ARG A 33 -5.75 -11.10 -9.19
N TRP A 34 -4.64 -11.80 -9.05
CA TRP A 34 -3.31 -11.20 -8.96
C TRP A 34 -2.72 -10.98 -10.34
N SER A 35 -2.00 -9.86 -10.49
CA SER A 35 -1.26 -9.53 -11.72
C SER A 35 -0.01 -8.74 -11.36
N ALA A 36 1.08 -8.99 -12.08
CA ALA A 36 2.37 -8.35 -11.85
C ALA A 36 2.78 -7.49 -13.04
N TRP A 37 3.44 -6.39 -12.72
CA TRP A 37 3.48 -5.21 -13.57
C TRP A 37 4.78 -4.45 -13.35
N GLU A 38 5.40 -4.00 -14.44
CA GLU A 38 6.58 -3.13 -14.38
C GLU A 38 6.11 -1.68 -14.26
N VAL A 39 6.70 -0.92 -13.36
CA VAL A 39 6.35 0.49 -13.15
C VAL A 39 7.02 1.34 -14.23
N ASP A 40 6.23 2.18 -14.90
CA ASP A 40 6.78 3.24 -15.75
C ASP A 40 7.47 4.30 -14.88
N THR A 41 8.81 4.28 -14.89
CA THR A 41 9.62 5.20 -14.09
C THR A 41 9.54 6.63 -14.61
N ALA A 42 9.36 6.84 -15.92
CA ALA A 42 9.26 8.18 -16.48
C ALA A 42 7.99 8.87 -16.01
N TRP A 43 6.85 8.15 -15.99
CA TRP A 43 5.61 8.66 -15.44
C TRP A 43 5.72 8.97 -13.94
N VAL A 44 6.37 8.10 -13.15
CA VAL A 44 6.58 8.34 -11.71
C VAL A 44 7.39 9.61 -11.48
N GLU A 45 8.47 9.82 -12.22
CA GLU A 45 9.30 11.03 -12.08
C GLU A 45 8.54 12.30 -12.47
N GLU A 46 7.70 12.25 -13.51
CA GLU A 46 6.85 13.38 -13.88
C GLU A 46 5.82 13.70 -12.79
N GLU A 47 5.16 12.68 -12.20
CA GLU A 47 4.22 12.90 -11.10
C GLU A 47 4.92 13.42 -9.84
N LYS A 48 6.14 12.96 -9.54
CA LYS A 48 6.94 13.55 -8.47
C LYS A 48 7.23 15.02 -8.72
N ARG A 49 7.62 15.38 -9.94
CA ARG A 49 7.92 16.77 -10.32
C ARG A 49 6.69 17.67 -10.20
N ARG A 50 5.51 17.19 -10.61
CA ARG A 50 4.25 17.94 -10.52
C ARG A 50 3.79 18.22 -9.08
N GLN A 51 4.08 17.30 -8.17
CA GLN A 51 3.54 17.34 -6.81
C GLN A 51 4.56 17.66 -5.73
N SER A 52 5.83 17.70 -6.07
CA SER A 52 6.87 18.23 -5.19
C SER A 52 6.83 19.76 -5.24
N SER A 53 7.18 20.38 -4.11
CA SER A 53 7.44 21.81 -4.01
C SER A 53 8.89 22.03 -3.58
N ALA A 54 9.34 23.28 -3.52
CA ALA A 54 10.67 23.60 -3.00
C ALA A 54 10.87 23.11 -1.55
N GLU A 55 9.79 23.00 -0.78
CA GLU A 55 9.80 22.67 0.65
C GLU A 55 9.35 21.23 0.94
N SER A 56 8.84 20.50 -0.05
CA SER A 56 8.29 19.16 0.14
C SER A 56 8.56 18.24 -1.05
N PHE A 57 8.98 17.01 -0.74
CA PHE A 57 9.19 15.98 -1.75
C PHE A 57 8.14 14.88 -1.61
N VAL A 58 7.74 14.30 -2.75
CA VAL A 58 6.96 13.05 -2.78
C VAL A 58 7.83 11.90 -3.27
N SER A 59 7.66 10.71 -2.71
CA SER A 59 8.37 9.51 -3.16
C SER A 59 7.55 8.70 -4.14
N THR A 60 8.23 7.76 -4.82
CA THR A 60 7.57 6.73 -5.64
C THR A 60 6.52 5.97 -4.85
N ASN A 61 6.76 5.68 -3.57
CA ASN A 61 5.80 5.01 -2.71
C ASN A 61 4.51 5.84 -2.55
N ASP A 62 4.64 7.15 -2.40
CA ASP A 62 3.49 8.06 -2.23
C ASP A 62 2.68 8.15 -3.53
N VAL A 63 3.38 8.29 -4.66
CA VAL A 63 2.78 8.34 -6.01
C VAL A 63 2.00 7.07 -6.32
N LEU A 64 2.63 5.90 -6.18
CA LEU A 64 1.97 4.63 -6.46
C LEU A 64 0.80 4.38 -5.50
N THR A 65 0.97 4.69 -4.20
CA THR A 65 -0.09 4.50 -3.19
C THR A 65 -1.31 5.33 -3.51
N SER A 66 -1.13 6.64 -3.77
CA SER A 66 -2.24 7.54 -4.10
C SER A 66 -2.93 7.11 -5.41
N SER A 67 -2.14 6.78 -6.43
CA SER A 67 -2.67 6.33 -7.73
C SER A 67 -3.50 5.06 -7.60
N PHE A 68 -3.01 4.04 -6.89
CA PHE A 68 -3.73 2.79 -6.66
C PHE A 68 -5.02 3.01 -5.87
N LEU A 69 -4.95 3.74 -4.76
CA LEU A 69 -6.10 3.93 -3.88
C LEU A 69 -7.21 4.74 -4.56
N THR A 70 -6.83 5.78 -5.30
CA THR A 70 -7.75 6.63 -6.06
C THR A 70 -8.36 5.87 -7.24
N SER A 71 -7.53 5.22 -8.06
CA SER A 71 -8.00 4.46 -9.23
C SER A 71 -8.90 3.29 -8.85
N GLY A 72 -8.62 2.65 -7.71
CA GLY A 72 -9.42 1.57 -7.17
C GLY A 72 -10.76 2.02 -6.59
N LYS A 73 -10.99 3.33 -6.42
CA LYS A 73 -12.16 3.92 -5.74
C LYS A 73 -12.42 3.26 -4.39
N PHE A 74 -11.35 3.08 -3.62
CA PHE A 74 -11.49 2.52 -2.28
C PHE A 74 -12.19 3.54 -1.37
N ALA A 75 -13.01 3.06 -0.45
CA ALA A 75 -13.59 3.90 0.59
C ALA A 75 -12.56 4.21 1.67
N TYR A 76 -11.55 3.33 1.83
CA TYR A 76 -10.51 3.41 2.84
C TYR A 76 -9.19 2.85 2.31
N GLY A 77 -8.09 3.54 2.60
CA GLY A 77 -6.75 3.09 2.32
C GLY A 77 -6.01 2.70 3.59
N VAL A 78 -5.22 1.65 3.54
CA VAL A 78 -4.24 1.32 4.58
C VAL A 78 -2.88 1.11 3.94
N MET A 79 -1.87 1.83 4.39
CA MET A 79 -0.49 1.60 3.97
C MET A 79 0.32 1.00 5.10
N SER A 80 0.94 -0.15 4.84
CA SER A 80 1.88 -0.75 5.78
C SER A 80 3.23 -0.04 5.71
N VAL A 81 3.67 0.46 6.87
CA VAL A 81 4.92 1.21 7.03
C VAL A 81 5.86 0.44 7.94
N ASN A 82 7.11 0.28 7.50
CA ASN A 82 8.19 -0.27 8.32
C ASN A 82 8.65 0.79 9.34
N PHE A 83 8.69 0.44 10.62
CA PHE A 83 9.09 1.34 11.70
C PHE A 83 10.58 1.31 12.04
N ARG A 84 11.35 0.39 11.45
CA ARG A 84 12.81 0.38 11.62
C ARG A 84 13.40 1.68 11.09
N GLY A 85 14.27 2.30 11.88
CA GLY A 85 14.85 3.62 11.62
C GLY A 85 13.88 4.78 11.78
N ARG A 86 12.67 4.55 12.29
CA ARG A 86 11.62 5.57 12.45
C ARG A 86 11.12 5.74 13.89
N LEU A 87 11.32 4.74 14.73
CA LEU A 87 11.02 4.78 16.16
C LEU A 87 12.32 4.65 16.95
N CYS A 88 12.39 5.35 18.09
CA CYS A 88 13.54 5.30 18.98
C CYS A 88 13.87 3.86 19.37
N GLY A 89 15.14 3.48 19.26
CA GLY A 89 15.63 2.15 19.63
C GLY A 89 15.28 1.02 18.66
N LEU A 90 14.67 1.32 17.50
CA LEU A 90 14.32 0.31 16.50
C LEU A 90 15.07 0.53 15.19
N ASP A 91 15.89 -0.45 14.80
CA ASP A 91 16.77 -0.37 13.63
C ASP A 91 16.68 -1.63 12.72
N LYS A 92 17.58 -1.73 11.74
CA LYS A 92 17.62 -2.81 10.74
C LYS A 92 18.00 -4.19 11.31
N ILE A 93 18.65 -4.28 12.47
CA ILE A 93 19.12 -5.57 13.03
C ILE A 93 18.00 -6.32 13.74
N HIS A 94 16.92 -5.63 14.10
CA HIS A 94 15.82 -6.21 14.84
C HIS A 94 15.01 -7.19 13.96
N ALA A 95 14.96 -8.45 14.38
CA ALA A 95 14.18 -9.51 13.72
C ALA A 95 12.70 -9.45 14.13
N GLY A 96 11.78 -9.66 13.17
CA GLY A 96 10.34 -9.68 13.42
C GLY A 96 9.52 -8.67 12.61
N ASN A 97 8.23 -8.56 12.93
CA ASN A 97 7.29 -7.69 12.22
C ASN A 97 7.14 -6.33 12.91
N TYR A 98 8.01 -5.38 12.56
CA TYR A 98 7.92 -4.00 13.05
C TYR A 98 7.26 -3.09 12.02
N LYS A 99 5.98 -3.31 11.78
CA LYS A 99 5.19 -2.54 10.83
C LYS A 99 3.86 -2.08 11.41
N GLY A 100 3.37 -0.96 10.90
CA GLY A 100 2.06 -0.40 11.26
C GLY A 100 1.25 -0.04 10.03
N GLY A 101 -0.07 0.04 10.16
CA GLY A 101 -0.96 0.50 9.11
C GLY A 101 -1.32 1.96 9.30
N VAL A 102 -0.83 2.85 8.43
CA VAL A 102 -1.33 4.23 8.34
C VAL A 102 -2.64 4.19 7.56
N GLN A 103 -3.69 4.75 8.13
CA GLN A 103 -5.04 4.67 7.58
C GLN A 103 -5.46 6.01 6.99
N PHE A 104 -6.04 5.95 5.80
CA PHE A 104 -6.37 7.09 4.97
C PHE A 104 -7.84 7.09 4.56
N TRP A 105 -8.46 8.24 4.67
CA TRP A 105 -9.69 8.60 3.99
C TRP A 105 -9.43 8.99 2.53
N PRO A 106 -10.46 8.97 1.66
CA PRO A 106 -10.32 9.32 0.24
C PRO A 106 -9.64 10.66 0.00
N GLU A 107 -9.94 11.67 0.81
CA GLU A 107 -9.34 13.00 0.68
C GLU A 107 -7.84 12.98 1.04
N GLU A 108 -7.42 12.07 1.91
CA GLU A 108 -6.04 11.96 2.42
C GLU A 108 -5.13 11.19 1.46
N PHE A 109 -5.69 10.30 0.62
CA PHE A 109 -4.95 9.60 -0.43
C PHE A 109 -5.21 10.12 -1.84
N ALA A 110 -6.02 11.17 -2.00
CA ALA A 110 -6.31 11.80 -3.30
C ALA A 110 -5.07 12.37 -3.99
N SER A 111 -4.02 12.67 -3.22
CA SER A 111 -2.73 13.12 -3.76
C SER A 111 -1.54 12.41 -3.09
N PRO A 112 -0.43 12.18 -3.83
CA PRO A 112 0.86 11.80 -3.29
C PRO A 112 1.32 12.67 -2.11
N ALA A 113 1.07 13.98 -2.16
CA ALA A 113 1.38 14.90 -1.06
C ALA A 113 0.60 14.56 0.22
N GLY A 114 -0.69 14.21 0.12
CA GLY A 114 -1.50 13.77 1.26
C GLY A 114 -0.95 12.50 1.92
N ILE A 115 -0.50 11.53 1.12
CA ILE A 115 0.18 10.33 1.62
C ILE A 115 1.45 10.73 2.38
N ARG A 116 2.29 11.58 1.77
CA ARG A 116 3.55 12.04 2.34
C ARG A 116 3.37 12.75 3.68
N CYS A 117 2.39 13.65 3.79
CA CYS A 117 2.09 14.35 5.04
C CYS A 117 1.79 13.38 6.20
N SER A 118 1.21 12.23 5.90
CA SER A 118 0.85 11.21 6.90
C SER A 118 2.02 10.33 7.36
N LEU A 119 3.21 10.50 6.78
CA LEU A 119 4.40 9.71 7.06
C LEU A 119 5.52 10.48 7.79
N GLN A 120 5.22 11.66 8.32
CA GLN A 120 6.20 12.51 8.96
C GLN A 120 6.36 12.16 10.45
N PRO A 121 7.58 11.87 10.93
CA PRO A 121 7.83 11.77 12.37
C PRO A 121 7.41 13.07 13.09
N PRO A 122 6.95 12.99 14.36
CA PRO A 122 6.84 11.80 15.18
C PRO A 122 5.54 11.00 14.97
N SER A 123 4.64 11.42 14.08
CA SER A 123 3.30 10.84 13.94
C SER A 123 3.06 10.21 12.56
N PHE A 124 2.90 8.89 12.52
CA PHE A 124 2.55 8.15 11.30
C PHE A 124 1.04 8.01 11.19
N ARG A 125 0.34 9.12 11.01
CA ARG A 125 -1.12 9.16 10.90
C ARG A 125 -1.56 10.21 9.89
N ALA A 126 -2.64 9.92 9.20
CA ALA A 126 -3.32 10.92 8.39
C ALA A 126 -4.09 11.91 9.29
N GLY A 127 -4.48 13.07 8.74
CA GLY A 127 -5.01 14.21 9.50
C GLY A 127 -6.32 13.92 10.24
N ARG A 128 -7.17 13.05 9.69
CA ARG A 128 -8.45 12.65 10.29
C ARG A 128 -8.26 11.60 11.37
N SER A 129 -8.92 11.79 12.52
CA SER A 129 -8.95 10.80 13.61
C SER A 129 -10.17 9.88 13.57
N ASP A 130 -11.25 10.35 12.93
CA ASP A 130 -12.51 9.63 12.87
C ASP A 130 -12.39 8.29 12.12
N VAL A 131 -13.30 7.38 12.48
CA VAL A 131 -13.30 6.00 12.01
C VAL A 131 -14.56 5.69 11.21
N PRO A 132 -14.50 4.68 10.33
CA PRO A 132 -15.65 4.29 9.53
C PRO A 132 -16.86 3.91 10.40
N GLY A 133 -18.02 4.47 10.07
CA GLY A 133 -19.30 4.05 10.61
C GLY A 133 -19.61 2.59 10.24
N PHE A 134 -20.74 2.05 10.75
CA PHE A 134 -21.10 0.65 10.52
C PHE A 134 -21.23 0.29 9.03
N LEU A 135 -22.02 1.04 8.27
CA LEU A 135 -22.24 0.76 6.84
C LEU A 135 -20.95 0.87 6.01
N PRO A 136 -20.13 1.93 6.14
CA PRO A 136 -18.83 1.97 5.47
C PRO A 136 -17.87 0.86 5.92
N SER A 137 -17.92 0.41 7.17
CA SER A 137 -17.09 -0.71 7.66
C SER A 137 -17.45 -2.05 7.02
N VAL A 138 -18.72 -2.23 6.62
CA VAL A 138 -19.23 -3.50 6.07
C VAL A 138 -19.27 -3.50 4.54
N ARG A 139 -19.63 -2.38 3.93
CA ARG A 139 -19.80 -2.26 2.46
C ARG A 139 -18.64 -1.55 1.76
N GLY A 140 -17.86 -0.76 2.50
CA GLY A 140 -16.75 0.00 1.94
C GLY A 140 -15.66 -0.91 1.40
N ARG A 141 -15.04 -0.51 0.29
CA ARG A 141 -13.87 -1.21 -0.25
C ARG A 141 -12.61 -0.70 0.45
N VAL A 142 -11.85 -1.61 1.06
CA VAL A 142 -10.56 -1.33 1.68
C VAL A 142 -9.43 -1.72 0.73
N GLY A 143 -8.57 -0.75 0.42
CA GLY A 143 -7.35 -0.94 -0.35
C GLY A 143 -6.14 -0.99 0.58
N VAL A 144 -5.25 -1.95 0.37
CA VAL A 144 -4.02 -2.07 1.18
C VAL A 144 -2.78 -1.93 0.31
N VAL A 145 -1.85 -1.09 0.73
CA VAL A 145 -0.56 -0.94 0.06
C VAL A 145 0.57 -1.35 1.00
N THR A 146 1.51 -2.13 0.49
CA THR A 146 2.74 -2.47 1.21
C THR A 146 3.93 -2.33 0.28
N ASN A 147 5.07 -1.92 0.83
CA ASN A 147 6.30 -1.74 0.09
C ASN A 147 7.38 -2.69 0.59
N TRP A 148 7.79 -3.60 -0.28
CA TRP A 148 8.87 -4.57 -0.04
C TRP A 148 10.13 -4.22 -0.82
N ALA A 149 10.06 -3.24 -1.72
CA ALA A 149 11.18 -2.82 -2.56
C ALA A 149 12.36 -2.26 -1.73
N THR A 150 12.11 -1.66 -0.57
CA THR A 150 13.16 -1.12 0.31
C THR A 150 13.77 -2.15 1.26
N VAL A 151 13.14 -3.32 1.40
CA VAL A 151 13.58 -4.40 2.30
C VAL A 151 14.34 -5.49 1.53
N CYS A 152 14.19 -5.52 0.20
CA CYS A 152 14.84 -6.50 -0.66
C CYS A 152 16.28 -6.09 -0.97
N GLU A 153 17.22 -6.93 -0.55
CA GLU A 153 18.61 -6.91 -1.02
C GLU A 153 18.72 -7.78 -2.28
N GLU A 154 19.64 -7.42 -3.18
CA GLU A 154 19.88 -8.21 -4.39
C GLU A 154 20.53 -9.55 -4.01
N LEU A 155 19.92 -10.65 -4.47
CA LEU A 155 20.41 -11.98 -4.20
C LEU A 155 21.51 -12.34 -5.20
N HIS A 156 22.76 -12.32 -4.75
CA HIS A 156 23.91 -12.74 -5.55
C HIS A 156 24.25 -14.20 -5.25
N LEU A 157 23.81 -15.10 -6.12
CA LEU A 157 24.25 -16.50 -6.12
C LEU A 157 25.36 -16.68 -7.16
N LYS A 158 26.43 -17.39 -6.78
CA LYS A 158 27.57 -17.65 -7.67
C LYS A 158 27.07 -18.31 -8.96
N ASP A 159 27.55 -17.81 -10.10
CA ASP A 159 27.23 -18.32 -11.45
C ASP A 159 25.74 -18.29 -11.79
N CYS A 160 24.94 -17.48 -11.10
CA CYS A 160 23.50 -17.35 -11.30
C CYS A 160 23.10 -15.89 -11.56
N GLN A 161 22.15 -15.67 -12.47
CA GLN A 161 21.56 -14.37 -12.73
C GLN A 161 20.08 -14.36 -12.28
N GLN A 162 19.72 -13.45 -11.38
CA GLN A 162 18.32 -13.23 -11.02
C GLN A 162 17.56 -12.66 -12.22
N LYS A 163 16.67 -13.47 -12.80
CA LYS A 163 15.79 -13.04 -13.90
C LYS A 163 14.49 -12.39 -13.41
N LEU A 164 13.87 -12.99 -12.39
CA LEU A 164 12.58 -12.55 -11.88
C LEU A 164 12.40 -13.00 -10.43
N HIS A 165 12.00 -12.06 -9.57
CA HIS A 165 11.52 -12.28 -8.21
C HIS A 165 10.05 -11.89 -8.19
N LEU A 166 9.18 -12.73 -7.63
CA LEU A 166 7.76 -12.40 -7.48
C LEU A 166 7.33 -12.64 -6.03
N PRO A 167 6.55 -11.72 -5.43
CA PRO A 167 5.85 -11.99 -4.18
C PRO A 167 4.97 -13.25 -4.31
N VAL A 168 5.11 -14.17 -3.36
CA VAL A 168 4.22 -15.34 -3.26
C VAL A 168 3.00 -14.95 -2.43
N LEU A 169 1.83 -14.95 -3.06
CA LEU A 169 0.60 -14.40 -2.46
C LEU A 169 -0.51 -15.44 -2.39
N GLY A 170 -1.11 -15.54 -1.21
CA GLY A 170 -2.38 -16.24 -1.01
C GLY A 170 -3.58 -15.31 -1.22
N ASP A 171 -4.77 -15.81 -0.88
CA ASP A 171 -5.94 -14.95 -0.77
C ASP A 171 -5.87 -14.15 0.53
N ILE A 172 -6.00 -12.82 0.43
CA ILE A 172 -5.92 -11.90 1.57
C ILE A 172 -7.30 -11.31 1.87
N GLN A 173 -7.57 -10.92 3.13
CA GLN A 173 -8.91 -10.50 3.56
C GLN A 173 -9.16 -9.00 3.39
N VAL A 174 -8.88 -8.47 2.19
CA VAL A 174 -9.11 -7.06 1.80
C VAL A 174 -9.71 -7.01 0.39
N ASN A 175 -10.23 -5.84 -0.03
CA ASN A 175 -10.88 -5.72 -1.35
C ASN A 175 -9.88 -5.57 -2.48
N GLY A 176 -8.75 -4.93 -2.19
CA GLY A 176 -7.62 -4.92 -3.10
C GLY A 176 -6.33 -4.66 -2.36
N ALA A 177 -5.24 -5.14 -2.93
CA ALA A 177 -3.91 -4.85 -2.44
C ALA A 177 -2.93 -4.55 -3.56
N MET A 178 -1.96 -3.71 -3.23
CA MET A 178 -0.80 -3.45 -4.06
C MET A 178 0.47 -3.71 -3.24
N ILE A 179 1.40 -4.45 -3.83
CA ILE A 179 2.72 -4.70 -3.28
C ILE A 179 3.74 -4.07 -4.21
N ILE A 180 4.49 -3.08 -3.72
CA ILE A 180 5.60 -2.48 -4.44
C ILE A 180 6.85 -3.33 -4.16
N PHE A 181 7.52 -3.83 -5.19
CA PHE A 181 8.64 -4.77 -5.06
C PHE A 181 9.68 -4.56 -6.18
N ARG A 182 10.82 -5.25 -6.07
CA ARG A 182 11.86 -5.28 -7.11
C ARG A 182 11.81 -6.63 -7.85
N PRO A 183 11.32 -6.68 -9.10
CA PRO A 183 11.28 -7.93 -9.86
C PRO A 183 12.67 -8.41 -10.30
N ALA A 184 13.59 -7.50 -10.57
CA ALA A 184 14.96 -7.80 -10.97
C ALA A 184 15.87 -6.61 -10.59
N PRO A 185 17.21 -6.76 -10.63
CA PRO A 185 18.14 -5.65 -10.42
C PRO A 185 17.79 -4.43 -11.28
N GLY A 186 17.78 -3.25 -10.65
CA GLY A 186 17.44 -1.98 -11.30
C GLY A 186 15.97 -1.79 -11.73
N LYS A 187 15.09 -2.78 -11.50
CA LYS A 187 13.67 -2.69 -11.88
C LYS A 187 12.75 -2.46 -10.70
N LEU A 188 11.66 -1.73 -10.95
CA LEU A 188 10.57 -1.53 -10.00
C LEU A 188 9.29 -2.15 -10.55
N GLY A 189 8.58 -2.89 -9.70
CA GLY A 189 7.33 -3.54 -10.07
C GLY A 189 6.25 -3.36 -9.00
N VAL A 190 5.02 -3.62 -9.42
CA VAL A 190 3.86 -3.74 -8.53
C VAL A 190 3.14 -5.06 -8.77
N VAL A 191 2.72 -5.72 -7.69
CA VAL A 191 1.72 -6.78 -7.77
C VAL A 191 0.41 -6.21 -7.29
N ILE A 192 -0.62 -6.28 -8.12
CA ILE A 192 -1.96 -5.80 -7.80
C ILE A 192 -2.90 -7.00 -7.74
N GLY A 193 -3.62 -7.11 -6.63
CA GLY A 193 -4.72 -8.02 -6.45
C GLY A 193 -5.99 -7.24 -6.22
N GLU A 194 -7.05 -7.54 -6.95
CA GLU A 194 -8.37 -7.02 -6.64
C GLU A 194 -9.44 -8.12 -6.65
N ARG A 195 -10.35 -8.03 -5.66
CA ARG A 195 -11.62 -8.77 -5.65
C ARG A 195 -12.65 -7.96 -6.43
N ARG A 196 -12.67 -8.08 -7.76
CA ARG A 196 -13.72 -7.47 -8.61
C ARG A 196 -14.77 -8.52 -8.97
N LEU A 197 -16.04 -8.09 -8.98
CA LEU A 197 -17.14 -8.83 -9.59
C LEU A 197 -17.07 -8.78 -11.13
N PHE A 198 -16.43 -7.75 -11.71
CA PHE A 198 -16.30 -7.58 -13.16
C PHE A 198 -14.89 -7.10 -13.59
N PRO A 199 -14.33 -7.65 -14.69
CA PRO A 199 -13.04 -7.24 -15.20
C PRO A 199 -13.14 -5.87 -15.86
N ARG A 200 -12.72 -4.82 -15.16
CA ARG A 200 -12.21 -3.63 -15.85
C ARG A 200 -10.71 -3.82 -16.02
N ARG A 201 -10.22 -3.67 -17.27
CA ARG A 201 -8.80 -3.42 -17.51
C ARG A 201 -8.38 -2.26 -16.58
N PRO A 202 -7.17 -2.27 -15.99
CA PRO A 202 -6.62 -1.05 -15.41
C PRO A 202 -6.82 0.06 -16.45
N SER A 203 -7.46 1.15 -16.09
CA SER A 203 -7.71 2.28 -16.99
C SER A 203 -6.44 3.10 -17.20
N VAL A 204 -5.30 2.42 -17.36
CA VAL A 204 -4.00 3.02 -17.13
C VAL A 204 -3.03 2.53 -18.22
N GLU A 205 -2.67 3.43 -19.13
CA GLU A 205 -1.60 3.30 -20.13
C GLU A 205 -0.18 3.17 -19.51
N VAL A 206 -0.07 3.14 -18.17
CA VAL A 206 1.16 3.39 -17.38
C VAL A 206 1.88 2.10 -16.97
N ILE A 207 1.45 0.93 -17.45
CA ILE A 207 1.97 -0.33 -16.92
C ILE A 207 2.14 -1.39 -18.00
N ARG A 208 3.37 -1.86 -18.20
CA ARG A 208 3.67 -3.06 -19.01
C ARG A 208 3.53 -4.30 -18.15
N ARG A 209 2.70 -5.25 -18.61
CA ARG A 209 2.46 -6.52 -17.92
C ARG A 209 3.74 -7.34 -17.91
N ILE A 210 4.17 -7.78 -16.73
CA ILE A 210 5.32 -8.69 -16.59
C ILE A 210 4.88 -10.13 -16.84
N CYS A 211 3.68 -10.49 -16.36
CA CYS A 211 3.05 -11.81 -16.52
C CYS A 211 1.55 -11.78 -16.21
#